data_AF-A0A967SC64-F1
#
_entry.id   AF-A0A967SC64-F1
#
_cell.length_a   1.000
_cell.length_b   1.000
_cell.length_c   1.000
_cell.angle_alpha   90.00
_cell.angle_beta   90.00
_cell.angle_gamma   90.00
#
_symmetry.space_group_name_H-M   'P 1'
#
loop_
_entity.id
_entity.type
_entity.pdbx_description
1 polymer ?
#
loop_
_entity_poly.entity_id
_entity_poly.type
_entity_poly.pdbx_seq_one_letter_code
_entity_poly.pdbx_strand_id
1 'polypeptide(L)'
;GVWDAARQVAVYGLDLYSLSASIAAVLEFLERVDPSAAEVARVRYGCFSPWETDPAVYGRAVSAGRLESCEDEVVDVLEDLLERRIRYAVDDGAAVFDAERNAAVVREAERYYRVMYRGSRESWNLRDTHMFEVLGAALDHRGLDSRAVVWAHNSHVGDARATEMGRRGELNIGQLTREAFGERAFNVGFGTHHG
;
A
#
# COMPACT_ATOMS: atom_id res chain seq x y z
N GLY A 1 17.71 -29.27 9.78
CA GLY A 1 18.52 -28.17 9.24
C GLY A 1 17.88 -26.89 9.70
N VAL A 2 18.62 -26.04 10.40
CA VAL A 2 18.09 -24.76 10.91
C VAL A 2 18.07 -23.80 9.72
N TRP A 3 16.88 -23.37 9.31
CA TRP A 3 16.72 -22.40 8.24
C TRP A 3 17.22 -21.05 8.72
N ASP A 4 18.17 -20.46 8.00
CA ASP A 4 18.64 -19.11 8.26
C ASP A 4 17.60 -18.11 7.73
N ALA A 5 16.87 -17.46 8.64
CA ALA A 5 15.87 -16.45 8.32
C ALA A 5 16.44 -15.31 7.45
N ALA A 6 17.74 -15.01 7.55
CA ALA A 6 18.41 -14.00 6.75
C ALA A 6 18.55 -14.40 5.26
N ARG A 7 18.34 -15.67 4.90
CA ARG A 7 18.41 -16.18 3.52
C ARG A 7 17.05 -16.52 2.93
N GLN A 8 15.97 -16.22 3.64
CA GLN A 8 14.60 -16.48 3.16
C GLN A 8 14.08 -15.33 2.30
N VAL A 9 13.42 -15.70 1.21
CA VAL A 9 12.66 -14.78 0.36
C VAL A 9 11.32 -14.49 1.04
N ALA A 10 10.88 -13.24 1.00
CA ALA A 10 9.50 -12.88 1.29
C ALA A 10 8.78 -12.34 0.07
N VAL A 11 7.46 -12.45 0.13
CA VAL A 11 6.53 -11.97 -0.88
C VAL A 11 5.72 -10.86 -0.24
N TYR A 12 5.70 -9.70 -0.89
CA TYR A 12 4.95 -8.53 -0.47
C TYR A 12 3.98 -8.14 -1.57
N GLY A 13 2.74 -7.80 -1.21
CA GLY A 13 1.82 -7.11 -2.11
C GLY A 13 2.15 -5.61 -2.12
N LEU A 14 2.28 -5.02 -3.31
CA LEU A 14 2.55 -3.58 -3.45
C LEU A 14 1.28 -2.75 -3.68
N ASP A 15 0.20 -3.40 -4.09
CA ASP A 15 -1.01 -2.75 -4.58
C ASP A 15 -1.99 -2.42 -3.44
N LEU A 16 -2.96 -1.56 -3.73
CA LEU A 16 -3.89 -0.97 -2.76
C LEU A 16 -5.30 -1.58 -2.79
N TYR A 17 -5.50 -2.68 -3.53
CA TYR A 17 -6.81 -3.35 -3.67
C TYR A 17 -7.16 -4.34 -2.56
N SER A 18 -6.36 -4.41 -1.49
CA SER A 18 -6.57 -5.34 -0.37
C SER A 18 -7.33 -4.73 0.82
N LEU A 19 -8.11 -3.65 0.63
CA LEU A 19 -8.75 -2.88 1.72
C LEU A 19 -9.32 -3.76 2.84
N SER A 20 -10.25 -4.66 2.54
CA SER A 20 -10.91 -5.50 3.56
C SER A 20 -9.95 -6.47 4.25
N ALA A 21 -8.99 -7.04 3.51
CA ALA A 21 -7.97 -7.92 4.08
C ALA A 21 -6.99 -7.14 4.97
N SER A 22 -6.64 -5.91 4.59
CA SER A 22 -5.76 -5.04 5.36
C SER A 22 -6.44 -4.53 6.63
N ILE A 23 -7.74 -4.21 6.59
CA ILE A 23 -8.55 -3.93 7.79
C ILE A 23 -8.49 -5.14 8.74
N ALA A 24 -8.77 -6.35 8.22
CA ALA A 24 -8.78 -7.56 9.03
C ALA A 24 -7.41 -7.83 9.69
N ALA A 25 -6.31 -7.66 8.95
CA ALA A 25 -4.94 -7.83 9.47
C ALA A 25 -4.63 -6.85 10.61
N VAL A 26 -5.04 -5.58 10.49
CA VAL A 26 -4.88 -4.58 11.54
C VAL A 26 -5.68 -4.95 12.79
N LEU A 27 -6.94 -5.36 12.62
CA LEU A 27 -7.80 -5.75 13.74
C LEU A 27 -7.28 -6.99 14.45
N GLU A 28 -6.86 -8.03 13.72
CA GLU A 28 -6.28 -9.25 14.28
C GLU A 28 -5.01 -8.95 15.09
N PHE A 29 -4.14 -8.07 14.56
CA PHE A 29 -2.95 -7.64 15.28
C PHE A 29 -3.31 -6.95 16.59
N LEU A 30 -4.21 -5.96 16.55
CA LEU A 30 -4.64 -5.20 17.74
C LEU A 30 -5.36 -6.09 18.74
N GLU A 31 -6.21 -7.03 18.31
CA GLU A 31 -6.89 -7.97 19.22
C GLU A 31 -5.92 -8.78 20.08
N ARG A 32 -4.73 -9.07 19.55
CA ARG A 32 -3.68 -9.80 20.27
C ARG A 32 -2.88 -8.92 21.23
N VAL A 33 -2.58 -7.67 20.86
CA VAL A 33 -1.61 -6.83 21.59
C VAL A 33 -2.23 -5.68 22.38
N ASP A 34 -3.40 -5.19 21.95
CA ASP A 34 -4.14 -4.08 22.55
C ASP A 34 -5.65 -4.17 22.22
N PRO A 35 -6.41 -5.03 22.94
CA PRO A 35 -7.84 -5.24 22.66
C PRO A 35 -8.69 -3.97 22.79
N SER A 36 -8.24 -3.00 23.59
CA SER A 36 -8.89 -1.69 23.71
C SER A 36 -8.75 -0.90 22.42
N ALA A 37 -7.55 -0.83 21.86
CA ALA A 37 -7.32 -0.19 20.57
C ALA A 37 -8.03 -0.93 19.43
N ALA A 38 -8.14 -2.25 19.50
CA ALA A 38 -8.88 -3.05 18.52
C ALA A 38 -10.35 -2.65 18.44
N GLU A 39 -11.01 -2.40 19.58
CA GLU A 39 -12.41 -1.94 19.60
C GLU A 39 -12.57 -0.56 18.97
N VAL A 40 -11.67 0.37 19.27
CA VAL A 40 -11.67 1.71 18.66
C VAL A 40 -11.47 1.61 17.14
N ALA A 41 -10.50 0.80 16.69
CA ALA A 41 -10.24 0.58 15.28
C ALA A 41 -11.43 -0.06 14.56
N ARG A 42 -12.14 -1.00 15.20
CA ARG A 42 -13.34 -1.64 14.63
C ARG A 42 -14.47 -0.64 14.41
N VAL A 43 -14.67 0.28 15.36
CA VAL A 43 -15.67 1.35 15.23
C VAL A 43 -15.28 2.29 14.07
N ARG A 44 -14.02 2.72 14.00
CA ARG A 44 -13.52 3.61 12.94
C ARG A 44 -13.60 2.98 11.55
N TYR A 45 -13.19 1.73 11.40
CA TYR A 45 -13.29 1.01 10.12
C TYR A 45 -14.73 0.62 9.75
N GLY A 46 -15.67 0.67 10.69
CA GLY A 46 -17.09 0.37 10.44
C GLY A 46 -17.74 1.24 9.35
N CYS A 47 -17.13 2.39 9.02
CA CYS A 47 -17.58 3.23 7.91
C CYS A 47 -17.53 2.51 6.54
N PHE A 48 -16.65 1.51 6.38
CA PHE A 48 -16.54 0.72 5.15
C PHE A 48 -17.50 -0.47 5.08
N SER A 49 -18.11 -0.86 6.20
CA SER A 49 -18.92 -2.10 6.26
C SER A 49 -20.01 -2.22 5.18
N PRO A 50 -20.68 -1.15 4.72
CA PRO A 50 -21.65 -1.26 3.61
C PRO A 50 -21.00 -1.52 2.23
N TRP A 51 -19.68 -1.35 2.11
CA TRP A 51 -18.94 -1.25 0.84
C TRP A 51 -17.78 -2.22 0.73
N GLU A 52 -17.59 -3.14 1.69
CA GLU A 52 -16.47 -4.09 1.72
C GLU A 52 -16.33 -4.94 0.45
N THR A 53 -17.46 -5.21 -0.22
CA THR A 53 -17.51 -6.02 -1.46
C THR A 53 -17.32 -5.20 -2.72
N ASP A 54 -17.55 -3.88 -2.67
CA ASP A 54 -17.33 -2.97 -3.79
C ASP A 54 -16.94 -1.56 -3.30
N PRO A 55 -15.66 -1.35 -2.91
CA PRO A 55 -15.19 -0.06 -2.44
C PRO A 55 -15.22 1.03 -3.52
N ALA A 56 -15.35 0.67 -4.80
CA ALA A 56 -15.56 1.66 -5.85
C ALA A 56 -16.93 2.33 -5.71
N VAL A 57 -17.94 1.67 -5.12
CA VAL A 57 -19.23 2.30 -4.83
C VAL A 57 -19.12 3.31 -3.70
N TYR A 58 -18.33 3.02 -2.65
CA TYR A 58 -17.96 4.00 -1.62
C TYR A 58 -17.36 5.27 -2.27
N GLY A 59 -16.32 5.08 -3.10
CA GLY A 59 -15.64 6.18 -3.78
C GLY A 59 -16.58 7.04 -4.63
N ARG A 60 -17.56 6.41 -5.28
CA ARG A 60 -18.59 7.09 -6.06
C ARG A 60 -19.54 7.90 -5.20
N ALA A 61 -20.00 7.33 -4.09
CA ALA A 61 -20.93 7.98 -3.17
C ALA A 61 -20.30 9.23 -2.54
N VAL A 62 -19.05 9.12 -2.09
CA VAL A 62 -18.28 10.24 -1.54
C VAL A 62 -18.01 11.29 -2.62
N SER A 63 -17.59 10.90 -3.82
CA SER A 63 -17.35 11.84 -4.93
C SER A 63 -18.61 12.58 -5.36
N ALA A 64 -19.79 11.96 -5.21
CA ALA A 64 -21.08 12.57 -5.48
C ALA A 64 -21.64 13.40 -4.31
N GLY A 65 -20.92 13.51 -3.19
CA GLY A 65 -21.36 14.23 -1.98
C GLY A 65 -22.54 13.58 -1.26
N ARG A 66 -22.77 12.27 -1.48
CA ARG A 66 -23.88 11.52 -0.86
C ARG A 66 -23.49 10.83 0.45
N LEU A 67 -22.19 10.78 0.72
CA LEU A 67 -21.59 10.12 1.88
C LEU A 67 -20.37 10.95 2.30
N GLU A 68 -20.16 11.09 3.61
CA GLU A 68 -18.91 11.63 4.16
C GLU A 68 -17.78 10.63 3.97
N SER A 69 -16.55 11.11 3.78
CA SER A 69 -15.39 10.21 3.64
C SER A 69 -14.96 9.63 4.98
N CYS A 70 -14.54 8.38 4.97
CA CYS A 70 -13.84 7.69 6.06
C CYS A 70 -12.41 8.21 6.33
N GLU A 71 -12.02 9.35 5.76
CA GLU A 71 -10.62 9.81 5.72
C GLU A 71 -10.07 10.02 7.13
N ASP A 72 -10.82 10.70 7.98
CA ASP A 72 -10.39 11.00 9.35
C ASP A 72 -10.26 9.70 10.16
N GLU A 73 -11.21 8.77 10.01
CA GLU A 73 -11.20 7.49 10.71
C GLU A 73 -10.01 6.60 10.33
N VAL A 74 -9.65 6.52 9.05
CA VAL A 74 -8.51 5.70 8.61
C VAL A 74 -7.17 6.32 8.96
N VAL A 75 -7.08 7.65 8.95
CA VAL A 75 -5.89 8.40 9.38
C VAL A 75 -5.68 8.19 10.88
N ASP A 76 -6.73 8.38 11.68
CA ASP A 76 -6.71 8.20 13.13
C ASP A 76 -6.20 6.80 13.54
N VAL A 77 -6.64 5.73 12.87
CA VAL A 77 -6.17 4.36 13.18
C VAL A 77 -4.68 4.21 12.87
N LEU A 78 -4.21 4.76 11.75
CA LEU A 78 -2.79 4.71 11.41
C LEU A 78 -1.94 5.52 12.38
N GLU A 79 -2.38 6.73 12.73
CA GLU A 79 -1.69 7.58 13.71
C GLU A 79 -1.60 6.88 15.07
N ASP A 80 -2.70 6.30 15.55
CA ASP A 80 -2.73 5.54 16.80
C ASP A 80 -1.73 4.37 16.81
N LEU A 81 -1.62 3.63 15.71
CA LEU A 81 -0.63 2.56 15.57
C LEU A 81 0.79 3.11 15.62
N LEU A 82 1.07 4.19 14.89
CA LEU A 82 2.40 4.80 14.82
C LEU A 82 2.86 5.38 16.14
N GLU A 83 1.95 5.99 16.92
CA GLU A 83 2.25 6.52 18.26
C GLU A 83 2.65 5.41 19.24
N ARG A 84 2.05 4.22 19.10
CA ARG A 84 2.26 3.08 20.00
C ARG A 84 3.30 2.09 19.47
N ARG A 85 3.83 2.28 18.25
CA ARG A 85 4.70 1.32 17.56
C ARG A 85 5.90 0.84 18.37
N ILE A 86 6.57 1.74 19.11
CA ILE A 86 7.75 1.38 19.91
C ILE A 86 7.34 0.44 21.04
N ARG A 87 6.16 0.67 21.64
CA ARG A 87 5.62 -0.18 22.70
C ARG A 87 5.27 -1.56 22.16
N TYR A 88 4.62 -1.62 20.99
CA TYR A 88 4.25 -2.90 20.38
C TYR A 88 5.45 -3.68 19.83
N ALA A 89 6.50 -2.98 19.40
CA ALA A 89 7.67 -3.60 18.77
C ALA A 89 8.62 -4.28 19.75
N VAL A 90 8.41 -4.12 21.07
CA VAL A 90 9.23 -4.78 22.10
C VAL A 90 9.21 -6.30 21.95
N ASP A 91 8.04 -6.85 21.60
CA ASP A 91 7.83 -8.30 21.53
C ASP A 91 7.96 -8.84 20.10
N ASP A 92 7.47 -8.11 19.09
CA ASP A 92 7.48 -8.55 17.69
C ASP A 92 7.48 -7.37 16.70
N GLY A 93 8.69 -6.93 16.33
CA GLY A 93 8.85 -5.84 15.35
C GLY A 93 8.36 -6.18 13.93
N ALA A 94 8.30 -7.47 13.56
CA ALA A 94 7.81 -7.88 12.24
C ALA A 94 6.28 -7.79 12.17
N ALA A 95 5.58 -8.23 13.22
CA ALA A 95 4.13 -8.08 13.32
C ALA A 95 3.69 -6.61 13.37
N VAL A 96 4.44 -5.75 14.06
CA VAL A 96 4.17 -4.30 14.07
C VAL A 96 4.33 -3.70 12.68
N PHE A 97 5.42 -4.05 11.98
CA PHE A 97 5.63 -3.59 10.62
C PHE A 97 4.48 -4.00 9.70
N ASP A 98 4.03 -5.26 9.77
CA ASP A 98 2.91 -5.76 8.96
C ASP A 98 1.60 -5.00 9.27
N ALA A 99 1.29 -4.77 10.55
CA ALA A 99 0.11 -4.01 10.96
C ALA A 99 0.17 -2.55 10.49
N GLU A 100 1.32 -1.87 10.63
CA GLU A 100 1.52 -0.50 10.13
C GLU A 100 1.36 -0.42 8.61
N ARG A 101 1.93 -1.39 7.86
CA ARG A 101 1.80 -1.41 6.40
C ARG A 101 0.36 -1.62 5.98
N ASN A 102 -0.36 -2.54 6.62
CA ASN A 102 -1.77 -2.75 6.34
C ASN A 102 -2.62 -1.52 6.67
N ALA A 103 -2.38 -0.84 7.79
CA ALA A 103 -3.06 0.42 8.11
C ALA A 103 -2.76 1.54 7.08
N ALA A 104 -1.52 1.63 6.60
CA ALA A 104 -1.15 2.55 5.52
C ALA A 104 -1.87 2.20 4.19
N VAL A 105 -2.03 0.91 3.87
CA VAL A 105 -2.82 0.47 2.71
C VAL A 105 -4.28 0.89 2.86
N VAL A 106 -4.89 0.74 4.05
CA VAL A 106 -6.28 1.17 4.27
C VAL A 106 -6.46 2.67 4.02
N ARG A 107 -5.54 3.50 4.53
CA ARG A 107 -5.53 4.95 4.26
C ARG A 107 -5.39 5.26 2.77
N GLU A 108 -4.41 4.66 2.09
CA GLU A 108 -4.19 4.92 0.65
C GLU A 108 -5.32 4.37 -0.23
N ALA A 109 -5.93 3.25 0.15
CA ALA A 109 -7.08 2.68 -0.53
C ALA A 109 -8.29 3.62 -0.44
N GLU A 110 -8.61 4.16 0.75
CA GLU A 110 -9.66 5.18 0.93
C GLU A 110 -9.44 6.33 -0.06
N ARG A 111 -8.24 6.92 -0.02
CA ARG A 111 -7.87 8.06 -0.83
C ARG A 111 -7.98 7.73 -2.31
N TYR A 112 -7.49 6.55 -2.71
CA TYR A 112 -7.57 6.04 -4.08
C TYR A 112 -9.03 5.97 -4.57
N TYR A 113 -9.93 5.35 -3.81
CA TYR A 113 -11.33 5.21 -4.22
C TYR A 113 -12.02 6.57 -4.35
N ARG A 114 -11.60 7.56 -3.57
CA ARG A 114 -12.13 8.92 -3.64
C ARG A 114 -11.62 9.71 -4.84
N VAL A 115 -10.35 9.52 -5.23
CA VAL A 115 -9.77 10.21 -6.40
C VAL A 115 -10.05 9.50 -7.73
N MET A 116 -10.39 8.21 -7.73
CA MET A 116 -10.60 7.44 -8.97
C MET A 116 -11.70 8.02 -9.87
N TYR A 117 -12.64 8.77 -9.29
CA TYR A 117 -13.73 9.44 -10.01
C TYR A 117 -13.45 10.90 -10.39
N ARG A 118 -12.30 11.46 -9.97
CA ARG A 118 -11.91 12.85 -10.23
C ARG A 118 -10.96 12.99 -11.42
N GLY A 119 -10.07 12.02 -11.64
CA GLY A 119 -9.17 12.03 -12.79
C GLY A 119 -8.33 10.76 -12.93
N SER A 120 -8.18 10.26 -14.16
CA SER A 120 -7.42 9.04 -14.45
C SER A 120 -5.93 9.16 -14.11
N ARG A 121 -5.33 10.34 -14.33
CA ARG A 121 -3.93 10.61 -14.03
C ARG A 121 -3.66 10.64 -12.53
N GLU A 122 -4.56 11.21 -11.75
CA GLU A 122 -4.40 11.39 -10.31
C GLU A 122 -4.46 10.06 -9.58
N SER A 123 -5.46 9.23 -9.91
CA SER A 123 -5.57 7.88 -9.35
C SER A 123 -4.43 6.97 -9.79
N TRP A 124 -3.97 7.11 -11.05
CA TRP A 124 -2.80 6.38 -11.55
C TRP A 124 -1.54 6.74 -10.75
N ASN A 125 -1.23 8.03 -10.64
CA ASN A 125 -0.03 8.49 -9.94
C ASN A 125 -0.06 8.13 -8.46
N LEU A 126 -1.23 8.23 -7.81
CA LEU A 126 -1.39 7.79 -6.42
C LEU A 126 -1.03 6.32 -6.27
N ARG A 127 -1.59 5.46 -7.13
CA ARG A 127 -1.35 4.01 -7.06
C ARG A 127 0.12 3.63 -7.28
N ASP A 128 0.77 4.20 -8.29
CA ASP A 128 2.18 3.90 -8.55
C ASP A 128 3.13 4.51 -7.50
N THR A 129 2.77 5.65 -6.92
CA THR A 129 3.51 6.22 -5.78
C THR A 129 3.38 5.32 -4.56
N HIS A 130 2.17 4.84 -4.25
CA HIS A 130 1.95 3.88 -3.16
C HIS A 130 2.78 2.62 -3.34
N MET A 131 2.78 2.00 -4.53
CA MET A 131 3.59 0.80 -4.78
C MET A 131 5.09 1.06 -4.55
N PHE A 132 5.58 2.25 -4.90
CA PHE A 132 6.95 2.65 -4.64
C PHE A 132 7.25 2.84 -3.13
N GLU A 133 6.32 3.45 -2.39
CA GLU A 133 6.44 3.60 -0.93
C GLU A 133 6.46 2.25 -0.20
N VAL A 134 5.62 1.30 -0.62
CA VAL A 134 5.62 -0.07 -0.07
C VAL A 134 6.94 -0.78 -0.38
N LEU A 135 7.47 -0.64 -1.60
CA LEU A 135 8.79 -1.18 -1.97
C LEU A 135 9.89 -0.60 -1.08
N GLY A 136 9.92 0.72 -0.88
CA GLY A 136 10.89 1.39 -0.01
C GLY A 136 10.81 0.87 1.42
N ALA A 137 9.61 0.82 1.98
CA ALA A 137 9.39 0.31 3.34
C ALA A 137 9.80 -1.16 3.51
N ALA A 138 9.57 -2.00 2.51
CA ALA A 138 9.99 -3.41 2.54
C ALA A 138 11.52 -3.55 2.50
N LEU A 139 12.20 -2.75 1.67
CA LEU A 139 13.67 -2.72 1.61
C LEU A 139 14.27 -2.22 2.93
N ASP A 140 13.72 -1.14 3.49
CA ASP A 140 14.19 -0.57 4.77
C ASP A 140 14.01 -1.56 5.92
N HIS A 141 12.86 -2.24 5.99
CA HIS A 141 12.59 -3.26 7.01
C HIS A 141 13.51 -4.48 6.89
N ARG A 142 13.91 -4.84 5.67
CA ARG A 142 14.85 -5.94 5.42
C ARG A 142 16.32 -5.55 5.64
N GLY A 143 16.63 -4.27 5.66
CA GLY A 143 17.96 -3.73 5.88
C GLY A 143 18.73 -3.41 4.59
N LEU A 144 19.88 -2.75 4.76
CA LEU A 144 20.62 -2.06 3.69
C LEU A 144 21.19 -2.97 2.59
N ASP A 145 21.42 -4.25 2.90
CA ASP A 145 21.93 -5.24 1.95
C ASP A 145 20.81 -5.99 1.20
N SER A 146 19.56 -5.65 1.48
CA SER A 146 18.40 -6.28 0.85
C SER A 146 18.29 -5.94 -0.63
N ARG A 147 17.64 -6.83 -1.38
CA ARG A 147 17.36 -6.67 -2.81
C ARG A 147 15.91 -7.04 -3.06
N ALA A 148 15.31 -6.39 -4.04
CA ALA A 148 13.94 -6.66 -4.44
C ALA A 148 13.86 -6.98 -5.93
N VAL A 149 12.89 -7.83 -6.27
CA VAL A 149 12.40 -8.02 -7.63
C VAL A 149 10.95 -7.55 -7.63
N VAL A 150 10.67 -6.51 -8.40
CA VAL A 150 9.29 -6.03 -8.61
C VAL A 150 8.73 -6.76 -9.82
N TRP A 151 7.70 -7.56 -9.59
CA TRP A 151 6.96 -8.23 -10.65
C TRP A 151 5.64 -7.49 -10.89
N ALA A 152 5.55 -6.75 -11.99
CA ALA A 152 4.34 -6.04 -12.39
C ALA A 152 4.26 -5.89 -13.92
N HIS A 153 3.10 -5.45 -14.42
CA HIS A 153 2.89 -5.21 -15.85
C HIS A 153 3.85 -4.13 -16.40
N ASN A 154 4.18 -4.20 -17.70
CA ASN A 154 5.11 -3.25 -18.35
C ASN A 154 4.72 -1.77 -18.16
N SER A 155 3.43 -1.47 -18.04
CA SER A 155 2.94 -0.12 -17.75
C SER A 155 3.45 0.43 -16.41
N HIS A 156 3.69 -0.45 -15.44
CA HIS A 156 4.21 -0.09 -14.12
C HIS A 156 5.75 -0.14 -14.08
N VAL A 157 6.37 -1.17 -14.64
CA VAL A 157 7.84 -1.39 -14.53
C VAL A 157 8.68 -0.68 -15.58
N GLY A 158 8.08 -0.12 -16.64
CA GLY A 158 8.78 0.73 -17.61
C GLY A 158 9.25 2.06 -17.01
N ASP A 159 9.98 2.89 -17.77
CA ASP A 159 10.26 4.28 -17.37
C ASP A 159 9.25 5.21 -18.06
N ALA A 160 8.27 5.73 -17.32
CA ALA A 160 7.20 6.55 -17.88
C ALA A 160 7.69 7.81 -18.60
N ARG A 161 8.88 8.35 -18.27
CA ARG A 161 9.49 9.51 -18.97
C ARG A 161 9.77 9.23 -20.43
N ALA A 162 9.98 7.96 -20.79
CA ALA A 162 10.26 7.51 -22.14
C ALA A 162 8.99 7.07 -22.91
N THR A 163 7.79 7.23 -22.33
CA THR A 163 6.53 6.78 -22.94
C THR A 163 5.50 7.91 -23.03
N GLU A 164 4.33 7.61 -23.61
CA GLU A 164 3.19 8.54 -23.63
C GLU A 164 2.64 8.85 -22.23
N MET A 165 2.88 7.97 -21.24
CA MET A 165 2.47 8.21 -19.85
C MET A 165 3.11 9.50 -19.31
N GLY A 166 4.42 9.67 -19.50
CA GLY A 166 5.12 10.89 -19.07
C GLY A 166 4.57 12.15 -19.73
N ARG A 167 4.16 12.09 -21.00
CA ARG A 167 3.52 13.22 -21.70
C ARG A 167 2.15 13.58 -21.12
N ARG A 168 1.42 12.60 -20.60
CA ARG A 168 0.16 12.79 -19.88
C ARG A 168 0.36 13.21 -18.42
N GLY A 169 1.61 13.29 -17.95
CA GLY A 169 1.94 13.55 -16.55
C GLY A 169 1.66 12.36 -15.63
N GLU A 170 1.59 11.16 -16.19
CA GLU A 170 1.52 9.90 -15.46
C GLU A 170 2.93 9.43 -15.09
N LEU A 171 3.10 8.97 -13.85
CA LEU A 171 4.31 8.37 -13.32
C LEU A 171 4.12 6.86 -13.21
N ASN A 172 5.21 6.11 -13.07
CA ASN A 172 5.12 4.69 -12.74
C ASN A 172 6.24 4.25 -11.79
N ILE A 173 6.06 3.11 -11.11
CA ILE A 173 7.04 2.60 -10.15
C ILE A 173 8.42 2.38 -10.78
N GLY A 174 8.50 1.99 -12.04
CA GLY A 174 9.77 1.82 -12.77
C GLY A 174 10.54 3.14 -12.95
N GLN A 175 9.83 4.25 -13.21
CA GLN A 175 10.44 5.59 -13.18
C GLN A 175 10.89 5.96 -11.76
N LEU A 176 10.00 5.85 -10.76
CA LEU A 176 10.30 6.25 -9.37
C LEU A 176 11.51 5.48 -8.81
N THR A 177 11.59 4.18 -9.12
CA THR A 177 12.71 3.32 -8.73
C THR A 177 14.01 3.77 -9.42
N ARG A 178 13.97 4.14 -10.71
CA ARG A 178 15.14 4.69 -11.41
C ARG A 178 15.60 6.02 -10.83
N GLU A 179 14.67 6.89 -10.45
CA GLU A 179 14.97 8.20 -9.87
C GLU A 179 15.59 8.07 -8.47
N ALA A 180 15.08 7.15 -7.65
CA ALA A 180 15.57 6.94 -6.28
C ALA A 180 16.89 6.13 -6.20
N PHE A 181 17.05 5.12 -7.05
CA PHE A 181 18.17 4.17 -6.93
C PHE A 181 19.22 4.31 -8.04
N GLY A 182 18.94 5.09 -9.09
CA GLY A 182 19.88 5.36 -10.19
C GLY A 182 20.30 4.09 -10.93
N GLU A 183 21.61 3.88 -11.04
CA GLU A 183 22.20 2.71 -11.71
C GLU A 183 21.97 1.40 -10.96
N ARG A 184 21.52 1.44 -9.71
CA ARG A 184 21.20 0.24 -8.92
C ARG A 184 19.83 -0.35 -9.27
N ALA A 185 19.03 0.32 -10.09
CA ALA A 185 17.74 -0.15 -10.55
C ALA A 185 17.77 -0.52 -12.03
N PHE A 186 17.17 -1.65 -12.38
CA PHE A 186 17.06 -2.15 -13.75
C PHE A 186 15.61 -2.48 -14.08
N ASN A 187 15.11 -1.93 -15.18
CA ASN A 187 13.77 -2.20 -15.69
C ASN A 187 13.89 -3.26 -16.79
N VAL A 188 13.19 -4.39 -16.62
CA VAL A 188 13.15 -5.49 -17.57
C VAL A 188 11.72 -5.63 -18.08
N GLY A 189 11.51 -5.33 -19.36
CA GLY A 189 10.20 -5.43 -20.00
C GLY A 189 10.07 -6.68 -20.86
N PHE A 190 8.84 -7.14 -21.04
CA PHE A 190 8.52 -8.23 -21.96
C PHE A 190 7.93 -7.70 -23.27
N GLY A 191 8.35 -8.26 -24.40
CA GLY A 191 7.76 -8.02 -25.71
C GLY A 191 7.28 -9.32 -26.33
N THR A 192 6.18 -9.27 -27.08
CA THR A 192 5.70 -10.40 -27.88
C THR A 192 5.45 -9.92 -29.32
N HIS A 193 5.52 -10.84 -30.29
CA HIS A 193 5.33 -10.55 -31.71
C HIS A 193 4.11 -11.29 -32.29
N HIS A 194 4.00 -12.59 -32.00
CA HIS A 194 2.88 -13.45 -32.40
C HIS A 194 2.48 -14.37 -31.24
N GLY A 195 1.27 -14.93 -31.28
CA GLY A 195 0.73 -15.88 -30.31
C GLY A 195 0.06 -17.06 -30.98
#